data_AF-A0A7D7ZD72-F1
#
_entry.id   AF-A0A7D7ZD72-F1
#
_cell.length_a   1.000
_cell.length_b   1.000
_cell.length_c   1.000
_cell.angle_alpha   90.00
_cell.angle_beta   90.00
_cell.angle_gamma   90.00
#
_symmetry.space_group_name_H-M   'P 1'
#
loop_
_entity.id
_entity.type
_entity.pdbx_description
1 polymer ?
#
loop_
_entity_poly.entity_id
_entity_poly.type
_entity_poly.pdbx_seq_one_letter_code
_entity_poly.pdbx_strand_id
1 'polypeptide(L)'
;MTYLESTKFSDLNLSSLESFLDFETSRGSDPIITIDETQFQVIRRVQSQSFNSEGLVPSTVLLDNVDEKPLVLARFAHDGYSVVPGDTIESIWTFVRSVS
;
A
#
# COMPACT_ATOMS: atom_id res chain seq x y z
N MET A 1 10.29 18.22 -1.62
CA MET A 1 10.16 16.74 -1.60
C MET A 1 9.94 16.35 -0.15
N THR A 2 8.80 15.73 0.14
CA THR A 2 8.41 15.28 1.48
C THR A 2 8.38 13.76 1.49
N TYR A 3 8.83 13.13 2.58
CA TYR A 3 8.86 11.68 2.74
C TYR A 3 8.31 11.30 4.11
N LEU A 4 7.44 10.30 4.14
CA LEU A 4 6.87 9.74 5.37
C LEU A 4 6.93 8.21 5.27
N GLU A 5 7.35 7.58 6.36
CA GLU A 5 7.44 6.13 6.49
C GLU A 5 6.84 5.70 7.82
N SER A 6 6.15 4.57 7.81
CA SER A 6 5.61 3.94 9.01
C SER A 6 5.42 2.45 8.77
N THR A 7 5.67 1.67 9.81
CA THR A 7 5.29 0.25 9.89
C THR A 7 3.93 0.05 10.58
N LYS A 8 3.32 1.13 11.09
CA LYS A 8 2.04 1.10 11.79
C LYS A 8 0.90 1.47 10.85
N PHE A 9 -0.14 0.64 10.89
CA PHE A 9 -1.43 0.92 10.25
C PHE A 9 -2.38 1.56 11.25
N SER A 10 -3.14 2.55 10.78
CA SER A 10 -4.24 3.17 11.52
C SER A 10 -5.55 2.42 11.32
N ASP A 11 -5.69 1.77 10.16
CA ASP A 11 -6.79 0.87 9.81
C ASP A 11 -6.22 -0.27 8.96
N LEU A 12 -6.68 -1.50 9.21
CA LEU A 12 -6.17 -2.70 8.55
C LEU A 12 -7.27 -3.76 8.45
N ASN A 13 -7.70 -4.04 7.22
CA ASN A 13 -8.59 -5.14 6.91
C ASN A 13 -7.76 -6.34 6.47
N LEU A 14 -7.25 -7.10 7.46
CA LEU A 14 -6.26 -8.15 7.23
C LEU A 14 -6.76 -9.25 6.27
N SER A 15 -8.00 -9.73 6.42
CA SER A 15 -8.53 -10.82 5.58
C SER A 15 -8.67 -10.39 4.11
N SER A 16 -9.10 -9.16 3.87
CA SER A 16 -9.23 -8.63 2.50
C SER A 16 -7.85 -8.33 1.91
N LEU A 17 -6.92 -7.83 2.74
CA LEU A 17 -5.53 -7.61 2.34
C LEU A 17 -4.86 -8.92 1.95
N GLU A 18 -4.99 -9.98 2.73
CA GLU A 18 -4.42 -11.30 2.41
C GLU A 18 -4.95 -11.81 1.06
N SER A 19 -6.27 -11.74 0.85
CA SER A 19 -6.91 -12.14 -0.42
C SER A 19 -6.39 -11.31 -1.61
N PHE A 20 -6.24 -10.00 -1.42
CA PHE A 20 -5.68 -9.09 -2.41
C PHE A 20 -4.22 -9.44 -2.73
N LEU A 21 -3.40 -9.70 -1.71
CA LEU A 21 -1.99 -10.05 -1.87
C LEU A 21 -1.83 -11.41 -2.56
N ASP A 22 -2.66 -12.40 -2.26
CA ASP A 22 -2.70 -13.69 -2.97
C ASP A 22 -3.02 -13.52 -4.45
N PHE A 23 -4.06 -12.75 -4.76
CA PHE A 23 -4.44 -12.47 -6.13
C PHE A 23 -3.33 -11.75 -6.89
N GLU A 24 -2.74 -10.70 -6.32
CA GLU A 24 -1.70 -9.94 -6.99
C GLU A 24 -0.40 -10.75 -7.15
N THR A 25 -0.02 -11.54 -6.14
CA THR A 25 1.17 -12.40 -6.21
C THR A 25 1.04 -13.55 -7.20
N SER A 26 -0.18 -14.04 -7.46
CA SER A 26 -0.45 -15.07 -8.49
C SER A 26 -0.01 -14.65 -9.90
N ARG A 27 0.19 -13.35 -10.12
CA ARG A 27 0.71 -12.80 -11.38
C ARG A 27 2.23 -12.98 -11.55
N GLY A 28 2.92 -13.53 -10.54
CA GLY A 28 4.28 -14.04 -10.64
C GLY A 28 5.40 -13.00 -10.67
N SER A 29 5.16 -11.79 -10.16
CA SER A 29 6.14 -10.68 -10.21
C SER A 29 6.87 -10.41 -8.89
N ASP A 30 6.36 -10.94 -7.77
CA ASP A 30 6.89 -10.65 -6.43
C ASP A 30 8.06 -11.59 -6.08
N PRO A 31 9.24 -11.06 -5.69
CA PRO A 31 10.40 -11.87 -5.39
C PRO A 31 10.22 -12.70 -4.10
N ILE A 32 10.80 -13.90 -4.11
CA ILE A 32 11.01 -14.72 -2.91
C ILE A 32 12.48 -14.60 -2.52
N ILE A 33 12.74 -14.25 -1.26
CA ILE A 33 14.07 -14.17 -0.68
C ILE A 33 14.24 -15.23 0.42
N THR A 34 15.47 -15.68 0.67
CA THR A 34 15.77 -16.63 1.75
C THR A 34 16.61 -15.95 2.82
N ILE A 35 16.15 -16.02 4.07
CA ILE A 35 16.85 -15.54 5.26
C ILE A 35 16.84 -16.67 6.27
N ASP A 36 18.01 -17.11 6.73
CA ASP A 36 18.17 -18.19 7.73
C ASP A 36 17.31 -19.42 7.39
N GLU A 37 17.45 -19.94 6.17
CA GLU A 37 16.71 -21.09 5.61
C GLU A 37 15.19 -20.88 5.47
N THR A 38 14.65 -19.73 5.90
CA THR A 38 13.24 -19.38 5.77
C THR A 38 13.02 -18.57 4.50
N GLN A 39 12.01 -18.95 3.72
CA GLN A 39 11.62 -18.22 2.53
C GLN A 39 10.58 -17.15 2.87
N PHE A 40 10.78 -15.95 2.34
CA PHE A 40 9.86 -14.82 2.48
C PHE A 40 9.46 -14.29 1.11
N GLN A 41 8.17 -14.11 0.90
CA GLN A 41 7.65 -13.40 -0.25
C GLN A 41 7.61 -11.90 0.09
N VAL A 42 8.27 -11.10 -0.73
CA VAL A 42 8.29 -9.64 -0.59
C VAL A 42 7.38 -9.04 -1.66
N ILE A 43 6.32 -8.39 -1.21
CA ILE A 43 5.25 -7.91 -2.06
C ILE A 43 5.26 -6.39 -2.05
N ARG A 44 5.52 -5.77 -3.21
CA ARG A 44 5.60 -4.31 -3.33
C ARG A 44 4.48 -3.76 -4.22
N ARG A 45 3.69 -2.82 -3.71
CA ARG A 45 2.65 -2.13 -4.46
C ARG A 45 2.93 -0.63 -4.48
N VAL A 46 2.91 -0.05 -5.68
CA VAL A 46 3.12 1.38 -5.90
C VAL A 46 1.81 1.97 -6.39
N GLN A 47 1.36 3.03 -5.73
CA GLN A 47 0.19 3.79 -6.14
C GLN A 47 0.58 5.24 -6.34
N SER A 48 0.32 5.76 -7.54
CA SER A 48 0.54 7.17 -7.86
C SER A 48 -0.80 7.90 -7.84
N GLN A 49 -0.85 9.04 -7.16
CA GLN A 49 -2.01 9.93 -7.13
C GLN A 49 -1.58 11.33 -7.56
N SER A 50 -2.27 11.88 -8.57
CA SER A 50 -2.07 13.26 -9.02
C SER A 50 -3.22 14.14 -8.54
N PHE A 51 -2.90 15.38 -8.20
CA PHE A 51 -3.86 16.35 -7.67
C PHE A 51 -4.14 17.45 -8.69
N ASN A 52 -5.41 17.77 -8.88
CA ASN A 52 -5.89 18.83 -9.77
C ASN A 52 -6.56 19.98 -9.00
N SER A 53 -6.62 19.89 -7.68
CA SER A 53 -7.16 20.91 -6.79
C SER A 53 -6.30 21.00 -5.54
N GLU A 54 -6.40 22.14 -4.85
CA GLU A 54 -5.77 22.30 -3.55
C GLU A 54 -6.46 21.41 -2.51
N GLY A 55 -5.71 20.94 -1.52
CA GLY A 55 -6.24 20.11 -0.45
C GLY A 55 -5.23 19.76 0.62
N LEU A 56 -5.72 19.10 1.68
CA LEU A 56 -4.91 18.47 2.70
C LEU A 56 -5.08 16.96 2.58
N VAL A 57 -3.97 16.22 2.55
CA VAL A 57 -3.97 14.77 2.55
C VAL A 57 -3.53 14.30 3.95
N PRO A 58 -4.46 13.83 4.81
CA PRO A 58 -4.15 13.44 6.19
C PRO A 58 -3.81 11.94 6.34
N SER A 59 -3.94 11.16 5.27
CA SER A 59 -3.65 9.74 5.31
C SER A 59 -3.36 9.19 3.93
N THR A 60 -2.58 8.12 3.89
CA THR A 60 -2.34 7.30 2.71
C THR A 60 -3.14 6.00 2.83
N VAL A 61 -3.84 5.60 1.76
CA VAL A 61 -4.72 4.42 1.76
C VAL A 61 -4.34 3.45 0.65
N LEU A 62 -4.33 2.15 0.94
CA LEU A 62 -4.32 1.10 -0.06
C LEU A 62 -5.76 0.63 -0.26
N LEU A 63 -6.22 0.69 -1.51
CA LEU A 63 -7.58 0.34 -1.88
C LEU A 63 -7.60 -0.89 -2.79
N ASP A 64 -8.64 -1.69 -2.66
CA ASP A 64 -9.09 -2.64 -3.66
C ASP A 64 -10.43 -2.18 -4.24
N ASN A 65 -10.81 -2.73 -5.40
CA ASN A 65 -12.12 -2.50 -6.02
C ASN A 65 -12.91 -3.81 -6.05
N VAL A 66 -13.78 -3.99 -5.06
CA VAL A 66 -14.67 -5.16 -4.97
C VAL A 66 -16.07 -4.72 -5.38
N ASP A 67 -16.64 -5.36 -6.40
CA ASP A 67 -17.96 -5.03 -6.94
C ASP A 67 -18.14 -3.53 -7.26
N GLU A 68 -17.13 -2.93 -7.90
CA GLU A 68 -17.04 -1.50 -8.26
C GLU A 68 -17.06 -0.53 -7.06
N LYS A 69 -16.92 -1.05 -5.83
CA LYS A 69 -16.85 -0.25 -4.61
C LYS A 69 -15.43 -0.25 -4.05
N PRO A 70 -14.90 0.93 -3.67
CA PRO A 70 -13.58 1.00 -3.06
C PRO A 70 -13.63 0.35 -1.67
N LEU A 71 -12.79 -0.66 -1.47
CA LEU A 71 -12.57 -1.31 -0.19
C LEU A 71 -11.21 -0.86 0.36
N VAL A 72 -11.19 -0.34 1.59
CA VAL A 72 -9.94 0.01 2.27
C VAL A 72 -9.26 -1.26 2.77
N LEU A 73 -8.06 -1.55 2.26
CA LEU A 73 -7.24 -2.67 2.70
C LEU A 73 -6.36 -2.27 3.88
N ALA A 74 -5.70 -1.12 3.75
CA ALA A 74 -4.80 -0.58 4.75
C ALA A 74 -4.82 0.96 4.72
N ARG A 75 -4.65 1.58 5.89
CA ARG A 75 -4.51 3.04 6.03
C ARG A 75 -3.32 3.36 6.92
N PHE A 76 -2.53 4.32 6.49
CA PHE A 76 -1.53 5.00 7.30
C PHE A 76 -1.96 6.46 7.49
N ALA A 77 -2.47 6.80 8.67
CA ALA A 77 -2.75 8.19 9.04
C ALA A 77 -1.44 8.89 9.44
N HIS A 78 -1.29 10.13 9.00
CA HIS A 78 -0.12 10.96 9.24
C HIS A 78 -0.54 12.42 9.45
N ASP A 79 0.37 13.27 9.92
CA ASP A 79 0.08 14.69 10.24
C ASP A 79 -0.35 15.51 9.01
N GLY A 80 -0.14 14.94 7.83
CA GLY A 80 -0.69 15.43 6.57
C GLY A 80 0.22 16.41 5.87
N TYR A 81 -0.04 16.57 4.58
CA TYR A 81 0.65 17.53 3.73
C TYR A 81 -0.36 18.21 2.82
N SER A 82 -0.14 19.50 2.58
CA SER A 82 -0.93 20.27 1.63
C SER A 82 -0.48 19.92 0.21
N VAL A 83 -1.44 19.83 -0.69
CA VAL A 83 -1.23 19.59 -2.13
C VAL A 83 -1.85 20.73 -2.92
N VAL A 84 -1.28 21.03 -4.06
CA VAL A 84 -1.78 21.99 -5.05
C VAL A 84 -1.91 21.32 -6.43
N PRO A 85 -2.64 21.92 -7.40
CA PRO A 85 -2.76 21.37 -8.74
C PRO A 85 -1.38 21.13 -9.38
N GLY A 86 -1.15 19.92 -9.88
CA GLY A 86 0.13 19.49 -10.46
C GLY A 86 0.99 18.65 -9.53
N ASP A 87 0.70 18.65 -8.22
CA ASP A 87 1.38 17.75 -7.29
C ASP A 87 1.04 16.29 -7.58
N THR A 88 2.02 15.43 -7.29
CA THR A 88 1.87 13.97 -7.37
C THR A 88 2.46 13.34 -6.13
N ILE A 89 1.83 12.26 -5.69
CA ILE A 89 2.28 11.43 -4.57
C ILE A 89 2.48 10.01 -5.08
N GLU A 90 3.59 9.40 -4.67
CA GLU A 90 3.81 7.97 -4.81
C GLU A 90 3.76 7.33 -3.43
N SER A 91 2.84 6.38 -3.28
CA SER A 91 2.71 5.56 -2.09
C SER A 91 3.29 4.18 -2.36
N ILE A 92 4.23 3.74 -1.53
CA ILE A 92 4.88 2.44 -1.66
C ILE A 92 4.47 1.59 -0.45
N TRP A 93 3.73 0.53 -0.73
CA TRP A 93 3.35 -0.47 0.26
C TRP A 93 4.24 -1.70 0.10
N THR A 94 4.91 -2.08 1.19
CA THR A 94 5.77 -3.28 1.22
C THR A 94 5.22 -4.24 2.26
N PHE A 95 4.87 -5.44 1.82
CA PHE A 95 4.42 -6.53 2.67
C PHE A 95 5.42 -7.67 2.60
N VAL A 96 5.63 -8.33 3.74
CA VAL A 96 6.51 -9.48 3.86
C VAL A 96 5.76 -10.57 4.57
N ARG A 97 5.72 -11.76 3.97
CA ARG A 97 5.13 -12.96 4.58
C ARG A 97 6.02 -14.18 4.33
N SER A 98 6.02 -15.13 5.27
CA SER A 98 6.70 -16.41 5.07
C SER A 98 6.03 -17.20 3.95
N VAL A 99 6.84 -17.87 3.13
CA VAL A 99 6.38 -18.90 2.20
C VAL A 99 6.35 -20.21 2.98
N SER A 100 5.16 -20.73 3.24
CA SER A 100 4.93 -22.02 3.91
C SER A 100 4.71 -23.13 2.91
#